data_AF-A0AB38G1F5-F1
#
_entry.id   AF-A0AB38G1F5-F1
#
_cell.length_a   1.000
_cell.length_b   1.000
_cell.length_c   1.000
_cell.angle_alpha   90.00
_cell.angle_beta   90.00
_cell.angle_gamma   90.00
#
_symmetry.space_group_name_H-M   'P 1'
#
loop_
_entity.id
_entity.type
_entity.pdbx_description
1 polymer ?
#
loop_
_entity_poly.entity_id
_entity_poly.type
_entity_poly.pdbx_seq_one_letter_code
_entity_poly.pdbx_strand_id
1 'polypeptide(L)'
;MSESVHTNTSLWSKGMLAVTCAQFLSAFGDNALLFATLALMKQQFYPDWSQPILQMVFVGAYILFAPFVGQIADSFAKGRVMMFANSLKLLGALSICAGINPFLGYTLVGIGAAAYSPAKYGILGELTTGDKLVKANGLMESSTIAAILLGSVAGGILADWHVLAALGVCALVYGGAVVANLMIPKLSAARPGQSWRFTPMTQSFFSACRTLWLNRETRFSLVGTSLFWGAGVTLRFLLVLWVPVVLGITDNATPTYLNAMVAVGIVVGAGAAAKLVTLETASRCMPAGVLIGVVVTIFALQHALLPSYLLLFIIGILGGFFVVPLNALLQERGKHTVGAGNAIAVQNLGENGAMLLMLGLFSLSVKVGIPVVGVGLGFGVLFALAIVALWLWGRRR
;
A
#
# COMPACT_ATOMS: atom_id res chain seq x y z
N MET A 1 -16.53 22.59 28.56
CA MET A 1 -15.09 22.87 28.64
C MET A 1 -14.44 22.29 27.39
N SER A 2 -14.11 23.14 26.41
CA SER A 2 -13.41 22.74 25.20
C SER A 2 -11.92 22.59 25.52
N GLU A 3 -11.41 21.36 25.52
CA GLU A 3 -9.97 21.15 25.44
C GLU A 3 -9.48 21.78 24.12
N SER A 4 -8.71 22.85 24.23
CA SER A 4 -7.94 23.41 23.14
C SER A 4 -6.96 22.35 22.66
N VAL A 5 -7.22 21.85 21.45
CA VAL A 5 -6.42 20.82 20.79
C VAL A 5 -5.06 21.41 20.40
N HIS A 6 -4.13 21.47 21.35
CA HIS A 6 -2.70 21.53 21.07
C HIS A 6 -2.25 20.12 20.64
N THR A 7 -2.47 19.75 19.37
CA THR A 7 -1.97 18.48 18.81
C THR A 7 -0.47 18.53 18.56
N ASN A 8 0.29 18.51 19.65
CA ASN A 8 1.65 18.01 19.67
C ASN A 8 1.68 16.64 20.36
N THR A 9 0.72 15.77 20.04
CA THR A 9 0.60 14.48 20.72
C THR A 9 1.85 13.64 20.47
N SER A 10 2.28 12.89 21.48
CA SER A 10 3.37 11.93 21.35
C SER A 10 3.01 10.89 20.26
N LEU A 11 4.02 10.32 19.60
CA LEU A 11 3.81 9.15 18.72
C LEU A 11 3.15 7.98 19.47
N TRP A 12 3.29 7.97 20.80
CA TRP A 12 2.72 6.99 21.72
C TRP A 12 1.42 7.48 22.36
N SER A 13 0.75 8.48 21.78
CA SER A 13 -0.56 8.91 22.29
C SER A 13 -1.59 7.79 22.12
N LYS A 14 -2.63 7.80 22.98
CA LYS A 14 -3.73 6.83 22.90
C LYS A 14 -4.37 6.79 21.51
N GLY A 15 -4.50 7.95 20.85
CA GLY A 15 -5.04 8.05 19.50
C GLY A 15 -4.14 7.41 18.44
N MET A 16 -2.84 7.70 18.46
CA MET A 16 -1.88 7.08 17.54
C MET A 16 -1.81 5.57 17.71
N LEU A 17 -1.74 5.08 18.96
CA LEU A 17 -1.74 3.65 19.27
C LEU A 17 -3.01 2.95 18.80
N ALA A 18 -4.19 3.54 19.01
CA ALA A 18 -5.45 3.00 18.53
C ALA A 18 -5.48 2.89 17.00
N VAL A 19 -5.02 3.92 16.29
CA VAL A 19 -4.94 3.93 14.83
C VAL A 19 -3.97 2.87 14.32
N THR A 20 -2.76 2.79 14.89
CA THR A 20 -1.75 1.78 14.50
C THR A 20 -2.26 0.36 14.77
N CYS A 21 -2.91 0.11 15.91
CA CYS A 21 -3.49 -1.19 16.22
C CYS A 21 -4.63 -1.56 15.26
N ALA A 22 -5.57 -0.65 15.01
CA ALA A 22 -6.67 -0.88 14.07
C ALA A 22 -6.17 -1.15 12.65
N GLN A 23 -5.15 -0.40 12.20
CA GLN A 23 -4.51 -0.63 10.90
C GLN A 23 -3.75 -1.96 10.86
N PHE A 24 -3.00 -2.31 11.90
CA PHE A 24 -2.27 -3.58 11.95
C PHE A 24 -3.23 -4.76 11.80
N LEU A 25 -4.30 -4.79 12.61
CA LEU A 25 -5.32 -5.84 12.53
C LEU A 25 -6.00 -5.86 11.16
N SER A 26 -6.38 -4.70 10.62
CA SER A 26 -6.98 -4.64 9.29
C SER A 26 -6.05 -5.17 8.20
N ALA A 27 -4.78 -4.78 8.18
CA ALA A 27 -3.83 -5.19 7.16
C ALA A 27 -3.45 -6.67 7.29
N PHE A 28 -3.37 -7.17 8.52
CA PHE A 28 -3.21 -8.60 8.80
C PHE A 28 -4.39 -9.38 8.27
N GLY A 29 -5.62 -8.94 8.57
CA GLY A 29 -6.85 -9.56 8.09
C GLY A 29 -6.94 -9.59 6.57
N ASP A 30 -6.58 -8.50 5.88
CA ASP A 30 -6.60 -8.42 4.41
C ASP A 30 -5.70 -9.48 3.77
N ASN A 31 -4.50 -9.69 4.32
CA ASN A 31 -3.57 -10.67 3.77
C ASN A 31 -3.90 -12.09 4.20
N ALA A 32 -4.31 -12.31 5.45
CA ALA A 32 -4.74 -13.62 5.92
C ALA A 32 -5.97 -14.13 5.13
N LEU A 33 -6.94 -13.23 4.89
CA LEU A 33 -8.15 -13.56 4.15
C LEU A 33 -7.84 -13.92 2.69
N LEU A 34 -6.90 -13.23 2.04
CA LEU A 34 -6.49 -13.58 0.67
C LEU A 34 -6.05 -15.04 0.59
N PHE A 35 -5.12 -15.48 1.44
CA PHE A 35 -4.63 -16.86 1.42
C PHE A 35 -5.71 -17.88 1.83
N ALA A 36 -6.52 -17.56 2.85
CA ALA A 36 -7.64 -18.41 3.24
C ALA A 36 -8.68 -18.57 2.10
N THR A 37 -8.97 -17.49 1.37
CA THR A 37 -9.90 -17.51 0.24
C THR A 37 -9.32 -18.29 -0.94
N LEU A 38 -8.03 -18.14 -1.24
CA LEU A 38 -7.35 -18.93 -2.27
C LEU A 38 -7.37 -20.42 -1.96
N ALA A 39 -7.17 -20.80 -0.69
CA ALA A 39 -7.29 -22.20 -0.26
C ALA A 39 -8.73 -22.73 -0.39
N LEU A 40 -9.73 -21.93 -0.02
CA LEU A 40 -11.15 -22.27 -0.23
C LEU A 40 -11.45 -22.50 -1.72
N MET A 41 -10.98 -21.61 -2.60
CA MET A 41 -11.19 -21.73 -4.05
C MET A 41 -10.56 -23.01 -4.62
N LYS A 42 -9.36 -23.37 -4.13
CA LYS A 42 -8.72 -24.65 -4.49
C LYS A 42 -9.55 -25.84 -4.00
N GLN A 43 -10.05 -25.81 -2.77
CA GLN A 43 -10.91 -26.85 -2.21
C GLN A 43 -12.23 -27.01 -2.99
N GLN A 44 -12.75 -25.92 -3.54
CA GLN A 44 -13.96 -25.89 -4.38
C GLN A 44 -13.67 -26.14 -5.87
N PHE A 45 -12.45 -26.53 -6.24
CA PHE A 45 -12.02 -26.83 -7.61
C PHE A 45 -12.27 -25.70 -8.62
N TYR A 46 -12.10 -24.45 -8.18
CA TYR A 46 -12.13 -23.32 -9.11
C TYR A 46 -10.98 -23.41 -10.14
N PRO A 47 -11.19 -22.96 -11.39
CA PRO A 47 -10.14 -22.95 -12.40
C PRO A 47 -8.91 -22.09 -11.99
N ASP A 48 -7.71 -22.42 -12.45
CA ASP A 48 -6.50 -21.67 -12.06
C ASP A 48 -6.51 -20.18 -12.43
N TRP A 49 -7.22 -19.81 -13.50
CA TRP A 49 -7.40 -18.41 -13.91
C TRP A 49 -8.19 -17.57 -12.90
N SER A 50 -8.91 -18.21 -11.98
CA SER A 50 -9.73 -17.55 -10.97
C SER A 50 -8.89 -16.85 -9.89
N GLN A 51 -7.71 -17.38 -9.55
CA GLN A 51 -6.85 -16.87 -8.49
C GLN A 51 -6.29 -15.47 -8.80
N PRO A 52 -5.75 -15.20 -10.01
CA PRO A 52 -5.36 -13.85 -10.41
C PRO A 52 -6.55 -12.88 -10.45
N ILE A 53 -7.72 -13.33 -10.91
CA ILE A 53 -8.92 -12.48 -11.00
C ILE A 53 -9.36 -12.02 -9.61
N LEU A 54 -9.30 -12.89 -8.60
CA LEU A 54 -9.64 -12.50 -7.22
C LEU A 54 -8.82 -11.29 -6.75
N GLN A 55 -7.51 -11.29 -7.04
CA GLN A 55 -6.62 -10.17 -6.73
C GLN A 55 -6.92 -8.94 -7.58
N MET A 56 -7.21 -9.13 -8.87
CA MET A 56 -7.57 -8.03 -9.78
C MET A 56 -8.85 -7.32 -9.36
N VAL A 57 -9.85 -8.04 -8.87
CA VAL A 57 -11.11 -7.45 -8.38
C VAL A 57 -10.86 -6.57 -7.15
N PHE A 58 -9.95 -6.99 -6.26
CA PHE A 58 -9.55 -6.19 -5.10
C PHE A 58 -8.84 -4.89 -5.50
N VAL A 59 -7.90 -4.96 -6.44
CA VAL A 59 -7.23 -3.77 -7.01
C VAL A 59 -8.22 -2.90 -7.78
N GLY A 60 -9.14 -3.52 -8.52
CA GLY A 60 -10.20 -2.85 -9.27
C GLY A 60 -11.08 -2.00 -8.37
N ALA A 61 -11.34 -2.43 -7.13
CA ALA A 61 -12.09 -1.63 -6.16
C ALA A 61 -11.37 -0.31 -5.81
N TYR A 62 -10.03 -0.32 -5.66
CA TYR A 62 -9.25 0.91 -5.43
C TYR A 62 -9.36 1.90 -6.58
N ILE A 63 -9.37 1.42 -7.82
CA ILE A 63 -9.45 2.26 -9.02
C ILE A 63 -10.88 2.77 -9.24
N LEU A 64 -11.86 1.87 -9.20
CA LEU A 64 -13.26 2.18 -9.49
C LEU A 64 -13.85 3.14 -8.45
N PHE A 65 -13.53 2.93 -7.16
CA PHE A 65 -14.08 3.72 -6.08
C PHE A 65 -13.22 4.93 -5.67
N ALA A 66 -12.04 5.12 -6.28
CA ALA A 66 -11.15 6.26 -6.02
C ALA A 66 -11.89 7.63 -5.97
N PRO A 67 -12.83 7.94 -6.89
CA PRO A 67 -13.52 9.22 -6.88
C PRO A 67 -14.41 9.47 -5.66
N PHE A 68 -14.81 8.42 -4.94
CA PHE A 68 -15.78 8.51 -3.85
C PHE A 68 -15.10 8.42 -2.47
N VAL A 69 -14.11 7.53 -2.34
CA VAL A 69 -13.51 7.21 -1.04
C VAL A 69 -12.76 8.37 -0.40
N GLY A 70 -12.12 9.24 -1.20
CA GLY A 70 -11.45 10.43 -0.70
C GLY A 70 -12.41 11.43 -0.07
N GLN A 71 -13.52 11.70 -0.76
CA GLN A 71 -14.55 12.60 -0.26
C GLN A 71 -15.26 12.02 0.97
N ILE A 72 -15.53 10.71 1.01
CA ILE A 72 -16.07 10.03 2.19
C ILE A 72 -15.13 10.22 3.38
N ALA A 73 -13.83 10.03 3.18
CA ALA A 73 -12.81 10.18 4.23
C ALA A 73 -12.70 11.61 4.77
N ASP A 74 -12.91 12.64 3.93
CA ASP A 74 -12.85 14.04 4.37
C ASP A 74 -14.21 14.57 4.90
N SER A 75 -15.33 13.98 4.51
CA SER A 75 -16.69 14.43 4.90
C SER A 75 -17.13 13.94 6.28
N PHE A 76 -16.51 12.88 6.80
CA PHE A 76 -16.80 12.31 8.12
C PHE A 76 -15.55 12.26 8.99
N ALA A 77 -15.75 12.06 10.29
CA ALA A 77 -14.64 11.76 11.20
C ALA A 77 -13.89 10.50 10.72
N LYS A 78 -12.57 10.62 10.48
CA LYS A 78 -11.79 9.54 9.86
C LYS A 78 -11.83 8.22 10.61
N GLY A 79 -11.88 8.26 11.94
CA GLY A 79 -12.07 7.05 12.76
C GLY A 79 -13.40 6.32 12.48
N ARG A 80 -14.48 7.04 12.16
CA ARG A 80 -15.76 6.41 11.76
C ARG A 80 -15.69 5.81 10.37
N VAL A 81 -14.98 6.47 9.44
CA VAL A 81 -14.77 5.94 8.09
C VAL A 81 -13.95 4.66 8.15
N MET A 82 -12.87 4.64 8.94
CA MET A 82 -12.06 3.45 9.20
C MET A 82 -12.88 2.32 9.81
N MET A 83 -13.75 2.63 10.78
CA MET A 83 -14.65 1.66 11.40
C MET A 83 -15.63 1.08 10.39
N PHE A 84 -16.33 1.92 9.62
CA PHE A 84 -17.26 1.49 8.59
C PHE A 84 -16.57 0.60 7.54
N ALA A 85 -15.38 1.02 7.10
CA ALA A 85 -14.58 0.27 6.15
C ALA A 85 -14.18 -1.12 6.70
N ASN A 86 -13.75 -1.22 7.97
CA ASN A 86 -13.47 -2.51 8.61
C ASN A 86 -14.74 -3.35 8.83
N SER A 87 -15.90 -2.72 9.07
CA SER A 87 -17.18 -3.43 9.13
C SER A 87 -17.57 -4.02 7.77
N LEU A 88 -17.32 -3.32 6.65
CA LEU A 88 -17.51 -3.89 5.32
C LEU A 88 -16.59 -5.10 5.09
N LYS A 89 -15.32 -5.02 5.52
CA LYS A 89 -14.38 -6.14 5.44
C LYS A 89 -14.83 -7.33 6.29
N LEU A 90 -15.32 -7.09 7.50
CA LEU A 90 -15.91 -8.10 8.37
C LEU A 90 -17.11 -8.78 7.70
N LEU A 91 -18.04 -8.00 7.15
CA LEU A 91 -19.19 -8.54 6.41
C LEU A 91 -18.74 -9.35 5.20
N GLY A 92 -17.71 -8.90 4.48
CA GLY A 92 -17.12 -9.64 3.37
C GLY A 92 -16.55 -10.98 3.82
N ALA A 93 -15.75 -11.02 4.89
CA ALA A 93 -15.22 -12.25 5.45
C ALA A 93 -16.32 -13.20 5.94
N LEU A 94 -17.33 -12.68 6.65
CA LEU A 94 -18.49 -13.47 7.13
C LEU A 94 -19.31 -14.02 5.96
N SER A 95 -19.44 -13.27 4.86
CA SER A 95 -20.15 -13.74 3.67
C SER A 95 -19.45 -14.97 3.06
N ILE A 96 -18.12 -14.97 2.99
CA ILE A 96 -17.32 -16.10 2.53
C ILE A 96 -17.46 -17.29 3.51
N CYS A 97 -17.45 -17.03 4.83
CA CYS A 97 -17.70 -18.07 5.84
C CYS A 97 -19.08 -18.72 5.70
N ALA A 98 -20.09 -17.93 5.33
CA ALA A 98 -21.47 -18.41 5.12
C ALA A 98 -21.66 -19.14 3.78
N GLY A 99 -20.60 -19.31 2.98
CA GLY A 99 -20.65 -20.00 1.69
C GLY A 99 -21.17 -19.14 0.53
N ILE A 100 -21.28 -17.82 0.71
CA ILE A 100 -21.55 -16.90 -0.41
C ILE A 100 -20.33 -16.90 -1.35
N ASN A 101 -20.57 -16.64 -2.63
CA ASN A 101 -19.55 -16.61 -3.67
C ASN A 101 -18.28 -15.83 -3.21
N PRO A 102 -17.09 -16.46 -3.20
CA PRO A 102 -15.85 -15.86 -2.71
C PRO A 102 -15.51 -14.53 -3.39
N PHE A 103 -15.83 -14.36 -4.68
CA PHE A 103 -15.57 -13.12 -5.40
C PHE A 103 -16.42 -11.97 -4.87
N LEU A 104 -17.70 -12.20 -4.56
CA LEU A 104 -18.57 -11.16 -4.01
C LEU A 104 -18.10 -10.74 -2.62
N GLY A 105 -17.81 -11.71 -1.75
CA GLY A 105 -17.29 -11.44 -0.42
C GLY A 105 -15.97 -10.69 -0.45
N TYR A 106 -15.03 -11.13 -1.29
CA TYR A 106 -13.73 -10.49 -1.43
C TYR A 106 -13.80 -9.12 -2.11
N THR A 107 -14.76 -8.90 -3.03
CA THR A 107 -15.05 -7.56 -3.58
C THR A 107 -15.48 -6.61 -2.48
N LEU A 108 -16.35 -7.05 -1.57
CA LEU A 108 -16.80 -6.23 -0.44
C LEU A 108 -15.64 -5.83 0.47
N VAL A 109 -14.71 -6.76 0.72
CA VAL A 109 -13.47 -6.48 1.43
C VAL A 109 -12.60 -5.48 0.67
N GLY A 110 -12.49 -5.61 -0.66
CA GLY A 110 -11.78 -4.66 -1.52
C GLY A 110 -12.36 -3.24 -1.46
N ILE A 111 -13.69 -3.10 -1.48
CA ILE A 111 -14.38 -1.81 -1.30
C ILE A 111 -14.06 -1.22 0.08
N GLY A 112 -14.12 -2.05 1.13
CA GLY A 112 -13.70 -1.66 2.47
C GLY A 112 -12.24 -1.20 2.51
N ALA A 113 -11.32 -1.91 1.86
CA ALA A 113 -9.90 -1.56 1.81
C ALA A 113 -9.66 -0.23 1.08
N ALA A 114 -10.34 -0.02 -0.06
CA ALA A 114 -10.30 1.23 -0.82
C ALA A 114 -10.80 2.43 0.02
N ALA A 115 -11.87 2.24 0.81
CA ALA A 115 -12.38 3.27 1.71
C ALA A 115 -11.48 3.51 2.93
N TYR A 116 -10.80 2.47 3.43
CA TYR A 116 -9.92 2.55 4.59
C TYR A 116 -8.64 3.35 4.30
N SER A 117 -8.05 3.21 3.10
CA SER A 117 -6.75 3.80 2.76
C SER A 117 -6.70 5.33 2.92
N PRO A 118 -7.62 6.12 2.31
CA PRO A 118 -7.66 7.58 2.50
C PRO A 118 -7.86 8.01 3.96
N ALA A 119 -8.64 7.26 4.74
CA ALA A 119 -8.92 7.57 6.13
C ALA A 119 -7.71 7.29 7.03
N LYS A 120 -7.04 6.14 6.87
CA LYS A 120 -5.89 5.73 7.73
C LYS A 120 -4.69 6.66 7.61
N TYR A 121 -4.37 7.13 6.40
CA TYR A 121 -3.26 8.07 6.25
C TYR A 121 -3.75 9.46 6.62
N GLY A 122 -4.95 9.86 6.16
CA GLY A 122 -5.50 11.19 6.44
C GLY A 122 -5.57 11.54 7.92
N ILE A 123 -5.80 10.57 8.81
CA ILE A 123 -5.92 10.80 10.26
C ILE A 123 -4.58 11.16 10.90
N LEU A 124 -3.45 10.72 10.31
CA LEU A 124 -2.12 11.01 10.82
C LEU A 124 -1.83 12.52 10.82
N GLY A 125 -2.28 13.24 9.79
CA GLY A 125 -2.13 14.69 9.68
C GLY A 125 -3.11 15.48 10.56
N GLU A 126 -4.08 14.81 11.20
CA GLU A 126 -4.93 15.39 12.24
C GLU A 126 -4.37 15.13 13.64
N LEU A 127 -3.75 13.97 13.85
CA LEU A 127 -3.15 13.58 15.14
C LEU A 127 -1.74 14.15 15.34
N THR A 128 -1.01 14.38 14.25
CA THR A 128 0.39 14.82 14.24
C THR A 128 0.60 15.97 13.27
N THR A 129 1.69 16.73 13.48
CA THR A 129 2.03 17.91 12.69
C THR A 129 3.55 17.97 12.44
N GLY A 130 3.96 18.63 11.35
CA GLY A 130 5.37 18.85 11.02
C GLY A 130 6.20 17.56 10.95
N ASP A 131 7.38 17.56 11.59
CA ASP A 131 8.32 16.43 11.58
C ASP A 131 7.76 15.14 12.20
N LYS A 132 6.75 15.26 13.08
CA LYS A 132 6.08 14.08 13.64
C LYS A 132 5.24 13.34 12.61
N LEU A 133 4.82 14.00 11.53
CA LEU A 133 4.04 13.37 10.46
C LEU A 133 4.86 12.33 9.69
N VAL A 134 6.13 12.62 9.40
CA VAL A 134 7.04 11.66 8.75
C VAL A 134 7.28 10.46 9.67
N LYS A 135 7.45 10.69 10.97
CA LYS A 135 7.60 9.63 11.98
C LYS A 135 6.35 8.76 12.11
N ALA A 136 5.18 9.38 12.13
CA ALA A 136 3.90 8.69 12.18
C ALA A 136 3.67 7.84 10.92
N ASN A 137 4.00 8.37 9.74
CA ASN A 137 3.96 7.62 8.48
C ASN A 137 4.94 6.43 8.52
N GLY A 138 6.17 6.64 9.01
CA GLY A 138 7.14 5.54 9.17
C GLY A 138 6.61 4.41 10.06
N LEU A 139 6.05 4.74 11.22
CA LEU A 139 5.44 3.74 12.11
C LEU A 139 4.26 3.02 11.44
N MET A 140 3.39 3.76 10.74
CA MET A 140 2.24 3.22 10.03
C MET A 140 2.67 2.24 8.93
N GLU A 141 3.67 2.60 8.13
CA GLU A 141 4.19 1.77 7.04
C GLU A 141 4.89 0.52 7.57
N SER A 142 5.75 0.67 8.57
CA SER A 142 6.41 -0.48 9.21
C SER A 142 5.39 -1.47 9.80
N SER A 143 4.36 -0.96 10.48
CA SER A 143 3.25 -1.76 11.00
C SER A 143 2.47 -2.46 9.87
N THR A 144 2.19 -1.76 8.77
CA THR A 144 1.50 -2.32 7.60
C THR A 144 2.28 -3.47 6.99
N ILE A 145 3.58 -3.32 6.81
CA ILE A 145 4.43 -4.35 6.20
C ILE A 145 4.58 -5.56 7.12
N ALA A 146 4.77 -5.34 8.42
CA ALA A 146 4.77 -6.42 9.39
C ALA A 146 3.44 -7.20 9.38
N ALA A 147 2.31 -6.49 9.33
CA ALA A 147 0.99 -7.09 9.25
C ALA A 147 0.77 -7.88 7.95
N ILE A 148 1.23 -7.38 6.80
CA ILE A 148 1.18 -8.08 5.51
C ILE A 148 1.92 -9.42 5.59
N LEU A 149 3.15 -9.42 6.11
CA LEU A 149 3.98 -10.62 6.22
C LEU A 149 3.37 -11.64 7.19
N LEU A 150 3.05 -11.20 8.41
CA LEU A 150 2.47 -12.07 9.44
C LEU A 150 1.10 -12.60 9.03
N GLY A 151 0.26 -11.77 8.43
CA GLY A 151 -1.06 -12.15 7.94
C GLY A 151 -0.98 -13.17 6.81
N SER A 152 -0.05 -12.99 5.85
CA SER A 152 0.15 -13.94 4.75
C SER A 152 0.56 -15.32 5.26
N VAL A 153 1.54 -15.37 6.18
CA VAL A 153 2.03 -16.63 6.77
C VAL A 153 0.95 -17.29 7.63
N ALA A 154 0.32 -16.54 8.54
CA ALA A 154 -0.72 -17.07 9.40
C ALA A 154 -1.94 -17.54 8.59
N GLY A 155 -2.35 -16.78 7.58
CA GLY A 155 -3.45 -17.15 6.69
C GLY A 155 -3.18 -18.45 5.93
N GLY A 156 -1.98 -18.62 5.39
CA GLY A 156 -1.57 -19.86 4.73
C GLY A 156 -1.59 -21.07 5.67
N ILE A 157 -0.90 -20.97 6.82
CA ILE A 157 -0.82 -22.06 7.82
C ILE A 157 -2.21 -22.43 8.35
N LEU A 158 -3.02 -21.44 8.70
CA LEU A 158 -4.38 -21.70 9.20
C LEU A 158 -5.26 -22.33 8.12
N ALA A 159 -5.11 -21.92 6.86
CA ALA A 159 -5.90 -22.46 5.76
C ALA A 159 -5.52 -23.90 5.43
N ASP A 160 -4.23 -24.25 5.51
CA ASP A 160 -3.74 -25.62 5.35
C ASP A 160 -4.25 -26.52 6.47
N TRP A 161 -4.38 -26.00 7.70
CA TRP A 161 -4.96 -26.75 8.82
C TRP A 161 -6.47 -26.91 8.70
N HIS A 162 -7.21 -25.79 8.58
CA HIS A 162 -8.65 -25.80 8.37
C HIS A 162 -9.15 -24.48 7.79
N VAL A 163 -9.57 -24.50 6.52
CA VAL A 163 -10.05 -23.33 5.76
C VAL A 163 -11.15 -22.53 6.49
N LEU A 164 -12.19 -23.20 7.02
CA LEU A 164 -13.27 -22.50 7.73
C LEU A 164 -12.78 -21.83 9.01
N ALA A 165 -11.87 -22.47 9.75
CA ALA A 165 -11.25 -21.86 10.93
C ALA A 165 -10.40 -20.64 10.54
N ALA A 166 -9.64 -20.72 9.44
CA ALA A 166 -8.86 -19.59 8.92
C ALA A 166 -9.75 -18.39 8.57
N LEU A 167 -10.86 -18.62 7.88
CA LEU A 167 -11.84 -17.58 7.55
C LEU A 167 -12.50 -17.00 8.81
N GLY A 168 -12.84 -17.85 9.79
CA GLY A 168 -13.36 -17.43 11.08
C GLY A 168 -12.36 -16.55 11.86
N VAL A 169 -11.07 -16.90 11.87
CA VAL A 169 -10.01 -16.07 12.46
C VAL A 169 -9.90 -14.74 11.73
N CYS A 170 -9.99 -14.71 10.40
CA CYS A 170 -9.99 -13.45 9.64
C CYS A 170 -11.17 -12.55 10.04
N ALA A 171 -12.37 -13.11 10.18
CA ALA A 171 -13.54 -12.38 10.67
C ALA A 171 -13.31 -11.84 12.09
N LEU A 172 -12.76 -12.65 13.01
CA LEU A 172 -12.43 -12.20 14.37
C LEU A 172 -11.41 -11.06 14.37
N VAL A 173 -10.38 -11.13 13.53
CA VAL A 173 -9.37 -10.06 13.38
C VAL A 173 -10.02 -8.76 12.89
N TYR A 174 -10.91 -8.83 11.89
CA TYR A 174 -11.65 -7.64 11.45
C TYR A 174 -12.58 -7.09 12.54
N GLY A 175 -13.25 -7.96 13.29
CA GLY A 175 -14.01 -7.57 14.47
C GLY A 175 -13.14 -6.83 15.50
N GLY A 176 -11.95 -7.37 15.79
CA GLY A 176 -10.95 -6.70 16.62
C GLY A 176 -10.52 -5.34 16.06
N ALA A 177 -10.36 -5.21 14.75
CA ALA A 177 -10.04 -3.94 14.10
C ALA A 177 -11.19 -2.91 14.22
N VAL A 178 -12.46 -3.36 14.15
CA VAL A 178 -13.63 -2.51 14.41
C VAL A 178 -13.65 -2.04 15.86
N VAL A 179 -13.38 -2.93 16.81
CA VAL A 179 -13.29 -2.58 18.24
C VAL A 179 -12.14 -1.60 18.50
N ALA A 180 -10.96 -1.83 17.90
CA ALA A 180 -9.83 -0.91 18.01
C ALA A 180 -10.16 0.49 17.44
N ASN A 181 -10.96 0.57 16.37
CA ASN A 181 -11.43 1.85 15.83
C ASN A 181 -12.34 2.62 16.80
N LEU A 182 -13.07 1.96 17.72
CA LEU A 182 -13.87 2.64 18.75
C LEU A 182 -12.99 3.40 19.75
N MET A 183 -11.73 3.01 19.89
CA MET A 183 -10.76 3.67 20.78
C MET A 183 -10.12 4.90 20.13
N ILE A 184 -10.34 5.14 18.84
CA ILE A 184 -9.84 6.32 18.14
C ILE A 184 -10.60 7.56 18.64
N PRO A 185 -9.90 8.64 19.06
CA PRO A 185 -10.53 9.88 19.50
C PRO A 185 -11.52 10.41 18.46
N LYS A 186 -12.62 11.01 18.92
CA LYS A 186 -13.59 11.67 18.04
C LYS A 186 -12.97 12.94 17.46
N LEU A 187 -12.40 12.83 16.26
CA LEU A 187 -11.89 13.95 15.48
C LEU A 187 -13.01 14.60 14.66
N SER A 188 -12.88 15.90 14.41
CA SER A 188 -13.80 16.65 13.56
C SER A 188 -13.65 16.24 12.10
N ALA A 189 -14.74 16.27 11.33
CA ALA A 189 -14.67 16.09 9.89
C ALA A 189 -13.83 17.21 9.26
N ALA A 190 -12.94 16.85 8.34
CA ALA A 190 -12.05 17.82 7.69
C ALA A 190 -12.82 18.79 6.78
N ARG A 191 -13.84 18.30 6.07
CA ARG A 191 -14.68 19.06 5.12
C ARG A 191 -16.15 18.62 5.19
N PRO A 192 -16.90 19.00 6.24
CA PRO A 192 -18.31 18.62 6.36
C PRO A 192 -19.17 19.28 5.26
N GLY A 193 -20.29 18.65 4.92
CA GLY A 193 -21.32 19.25 4.04
C GLY A 193 -21.06 19.15 2.52
N GLN A 194 -20.13 18.29 2.09
CA GLN A 194 -19.90 18.04 0.66
C GLN A 194 -21.11 17.38 -0.02
N SER A 195 -21.30 17.64 -1.32
CA SER A 195 -22.41 17.07 -2.09
C SER A 195 -22.22 15.58 -2.39
N TRP A 196 -23.22 14.77 -2.09
CA TRP A 196 -23.22 13.31 -2.30
C TRP A 196 -23.72 12.86 -3.69
N ARG A 197 -23.88 13.80 -4.61
CA ARG A 197 -24.33 13.50 -5.97
C ARG A 197 -23.16 12.98 -6.80
N PHE A 198 -23.38 11.93 -7.57
CA PHE A 198 -22.35 11.26 -8.38
C PHE A 198 -21.54 12.22 -9.26
N THR A 199 -22.23 13.12 -9.98
CA THR A 199 -21.58 14.08 -10.90
C THR A 199 -20.66 15.07 -10.16
N PRO A 200 -21.09 15.79 -9.10
CA PRO A 200 -20.18 16.61 -8.30
C PRO A 200 -19.01 15.86 -7.68
N MET A 201 -19.20 14.63 -7.19
CA MET A 201 -18.12 13.85 -6.56
C MET A 201 -17.01 13.54 -7.57
N THR A 202 -17.39 13.03 -8.74
CA THR A 202 -16.45 12.74 -9.83
C THR A 202 -15.76 14.00 -10.33
N GLN A 203 -16.49 15.10 -10.52
CA GLN A 203 -15.91 16.40 -10.90
C GLN A 203 -14.92 16.94 -9.86
N SER A 204 -15.26 16.83 -8.57
CA SER A 204 -14.39 17.22 -7.45
C SER A 204 -13.10 16.39 -7.45
N PHE A 205 -13.21 15.08 -7.68
CA PHE A 205 -12.05 14.20 -7.80
C PHE A 205 -11.14 14.58 -8.98
N PHE A 206 -11.69 14.79 -10.18
CA PHE A 206 -10.87 15.22 -11.32
C PHE A 206 -10.26 16.62 -11.13
N SER A 207 -10.97 17.52 -10.44
CA SER A 207 -10.42 18.81 -10.01
C SER A 207 -9.26 18.64 -9.01
N ALA A 208 -9.39 17.70 -8.08
CA ALA A 208 -8.32 17.34 -7.14
C ALA A 208 -7.11 16.75 -7.86
N CYS A 209 -7.32 15.82 -8.80
CA CYS A 209 -6.27 15.30 -9.68
C CYS A 209 -5.53 16.43 -10.39
N ARG A 210 -6.27 17.36 -11.02
CA ARG A 210 -5.67 18.51 -11.72
C ARG A 210 -4.86 19.39 -10.77
N THR A 211 -5.41 19.73 -9.60
CA THR A 211 -4.73 20.56 -8.61
C THR A 211 -3.42 19.93 -8.13
N LEU A 212 -3.44 18.64 -7.81
CA LEU A 212 -2.24 17.92 -7.34
C LEU A 212 -1.21 17.69 -8.46
N TRP A 213 -1.64 17.55 -9.72
CA TRP A 213 -0.72 17.39 -10.84
C TRP A 213 -0.05 18.71 -11.26
N LEU A 214 -0.73 19.83 -11.03
CA LEU A 214 -0.20 21.17 -11.29
C LEU A 214 0.80 21.59 -10.22
N ASN A 215 0.60 21.20 -8.96
CA ASN A 215 1.57 21.45 -7.89
C ASN A 215 2.79 20.53 -8.02
N ARG A 216 3.99 21.14 -8.01
CA ARG A 216 5.27 20.47 -8.28
C ARG A 216 5.60 19.39 -7.25
N GLU A 217 5.44 19.71 -5.96
CA GLU A 217 5.79 18.80 -4.86
C GLU A 217 4.84 17.61 -4.79
N THR A 218 3.55 17.85 -5.02
CA THR A 218 2.53 16.79 -5.02
C THR A 218 2.65 15.90 -6.26
N ARG A 219 2.88 16.46 -7.46
CA ARG A 219 3.15 15.66 -8.66
C ARG A 219 4.39 14.78 -8.46
N PHE A 220 5.43 15.36 -7.86
CA PHE A 220 6.67 14.65 -7.57
C PHE A 220 6.43 13.44 -6.65
N SER A 221 5.68 13.63 -5.56
CA SER A 221 5.30 12.52 -4.68
C SER A 221 4.41 11.49 -5.40
N LEU A 222 3.38 11.93 -6.13
CA LEU A 222 2.47 11.05 -6.87
C LEU A 222 3.22 10.15 -7.86
N VAL A 223 4.10 10.70 -8.69
CA VAL A 223 4.86 9.92 -9.67
C VAL A 223 5.87 9.01 -8.96
N GLY A 224 6.61 9.52 -7.97
CA GLY A 224 7.63 8.74 -7.26
C GLY A 224 7.05 7.52 -6.55
N THR A 225 5.98 7.71 -5.78
CA THR A 225 5.28 6.62 -5.06
C THR A 225 4.63 5.62 -6.02
N SER A 226 4.01 6.10 -7.10
CA SER A 226 3.42 5.23 -8.12
C SER A 226 4.45 4.35 -8.82
N LEU A 227 5.61 4.92 -9.19
CA LEU A 227 6.71 4.16 -9.76
C LEU A 227 7.21 3.12 -8.76
N PHE A 228 7.39 3.49 -7.48
CA PHE A 228 7.88 2.57 -6.45
C PHE A 228 6.98 1.34 -6.25
N TRP A 229 5.67 1.53 -6.12
CA TRP A 229 4.75 0.41 -5.96
C TRP A 229 4.63 -0.44 -7.22
N GLY A 230 4.60 0.21 -8.40
CA GLY A 230 4.67 -0.50 -9.68
C GLY A 230 5.94 -1.33 -9.82
N ALA A 231 7.06 -0.80 -9.35
CA ALA A 231 8.34 -1.49 -9.29
C ALA A 231 8.31 -2.69 -8.35
N GLY A 232 7.75 -2.53 -7.16
CA GLY A 232 7.63 -3.60 -6.17
C GLY A 232 6.82 -4.79 -6.70
N VAL A 233 5.68 -4.53 -7.33
CA VAL A 233 4.87 -5.59 -7.96
C VAL A 233 5.64 -6.26 -9.08
N THR A 234 6.28 -5.48 -9.97
CA THR A 234 7.06 -6.03 -11.09
C THR A 234 8.22 -6.89 -10.59
N LEU A 235 8.96 -6.43 -9.56
CA LEU A 235 10.05 -7.17 -8.94
C LEU A 235 9.55 -8.48 -8.33
N ARG A 236 8.40 -8.49 -7.66
CA ARG A 236 7.79 -9.70 -7.09
C ARG A 236 7.55 -10.77 -8.18
N PHE A 237 6.96 -10.39 -9.32
CA PHE A 237 6.74 -11.32 -10.43
C PHE A 237 8.04 -11.71 -11.15
N LEU A 238 8.99 -10.77 -11.25
CA LEU A 238 10.32 -11.04 -11.78
C LEU A 238 11.02 -12.13 -10.95
N LEU A 239 10.97 -12.08 -9.61
CA LEU A 239 11.58 -13.09 -8.74
C LEU A 239 11.03 -14.50 -8.98
N VAL A 240 9.73 -14.63 -9.24
CA VAL A 240 9.10 -15.93 -9.53
C VAL A 240 9.68 -16.57 -10.80
N LEU A 241 10.00 -15.77 -11.82
CA LEU A 241 10.62 -16.27 -13.06
C LEU A 241 12.14 -16.34 -12.99
N TRP A 242 12.77 -15.44 -12.23
CA TRP A 242 14.22 -15.27 -12.18
C TRP A 242 14.89 -16.37 -11.36
N VAL A 243 14.31 -16.76 -10.21
CA VAL A 243 14.87 -17.81 -9.35
C VAL A 243 15.07 -19.14 -10.08
N PRO A 244 14.07 -19.72 -10.78
CA PRO A 244 14.27 -20.98 -11.49
C PRO A 244 15.23 -20.85 -12.66
N VAL A 245 15.22 -19.71 -13.38
CA VAL A 245 16.06 -19.51 -14.57
C VAL A 245 17.52 -19.28 -14.21
N VAL A 246 17.80 -18.55 -13.13
CA VAL A 246 19.15 -18.08 -12.80
C VAL A 246 19.80 -18.87 -11.67
N LEU A 247 19.03 -19.25 -10.65
CA LEU A 247 19.52 -20.03 -9.52
C LEU A 247 19.29 -21.54 -9.69
N GLY A 248 18.46 -21.96 -10.65
CA GLY A 248 18.12 -23.38 -10.86
C GLY A 248 17.25 -23.98 -9.75
N ILE A 249 16.65 -23.15 -8.89
CA ILE A 249 15.82 -23.56 -7.76
C ILE A 249 14.34 -23.47 -8.20
N THR A 250 13.60 -24.58 -8.10
CA THR A 250 12.21 -24.68 -8.60
C THR A 250 11.15 -24.69 -7.49
N ASP A 251 11.50 -24.23 -6.28
CA ASP A 251 10.58 -24.15 -5.16
C ASP A 251 9.75 -22.85 -5.18
N ASN A 252 8.56 -22.90 -4.57
CA ASN A 252 7.71 -21.71 -4.44
C ASN A 252 8.12 -20.84 -3.23
N ALA A 253 8.97 -21.37 -2.34
CA ALA A 253 9.37 -20.71 -1.10
C ALA A 253 10.48 -19.68 -1.33
N THR A 254 11.51 -20.00 -2.14
CA THR A 254 12.64 -19.10 -2.38
C THR A 254 12.25 -17.72 -2.94
N PRO A 255 11.41 -17.59 -4.01
CA PRO A 255 10.95 -16.27 -4.46
C PRO A 255 10.20 -15.50 -3.36
N THR A 256 9.43 -16.22 -2.53
CA THR A 256 8.69 -15.66 -1.40
C THR A 256 9.62 -15.12 -0.32
N TYR A 257 10.67 -15.85 0.05
CA TYR A 257 11.66 -15.42 1.03
C TYR A 257 12.49 -14.23 0.54
N LEU A 258 12.89 -14.23 -0.73
CA LEU A 258 13.58 -13.10 -1.36
C LEU A 258 12.70 -11.84 -1.34
N ASN A 259 11.41 -11.96 -1.66
CA ASN A 259 10.46 -10.86 -1.57
C ASN A 259 10.22 -10.40 -0.11
N ALA A 260 10.19 -11.34 0.85
CA ALA A 260 10.11 -11.00 2.27
C ALA A 260 11.33 -10.19 2.74
N MET A 261 12.52 -10.45 2.19
CA MET A 261 13.72 -9.67 2.51
C MET A 261 13.60 -8.21 2.09
N VAL A 262 12.96 -7.93 0.94
CA VAL A 262 12.63 -6.56 0.52
C VAL A 262 11.73 -5.90 1.56
N ALA A 263 10.67 -6.59 2.00
CA ALA A 263 9.74 -6.08 3.01
C ALA A 263 10.43 -5.75 4.35
N VAL A 264 11.33 -6.61 4.83
CA VAL A 264 12.15 -6.34 6.02
C VAL A 264 13.03 -5.10 5.81
N GLY A 265 13.65 -4.97 4.63
CA GLY A 265 14.40 -3.78 4.26
C GLY A 265 13.56 -2.51 4.31
N ILE A 266 12.32 -2.54 3.79
CA ILE A 266 11.41 -1.37 3.80
C ILE A 266 11.11 -0.94 5.23
N VAL A 267 10.91 -1.86 6.17
CA VAL A 267 10.72 -1.53 7.59
C VAL A 267 11.92 -0.77 8.16
N VAL A 268 13.13 -1.25 7.89
CA VAL A 268 14.38 -0.59 8.32
C VAL A 268 14.54 0.79 7.66
N GLY A 269 14.28 0.87 6.35
CA GLY A 269 14.33 2.12 5.58
C GLY A 269 13.32 3.17 6.05
N ALA A 270 12.09 2.75 6.34
CA ALA A 270 11.03 3.59 6.89
C ALA A 270 11.44 4.17 8.26
N GLY A 271 12.02 3.34 9.13
CA GLY A 271 12.57 3.77 10.42
C GLY A 271 13.73 4.77 10.28
N ALA A 272 14.60 4.57 9.29
CA ALA A 272 15.69 5.50 8.98
C ALA A 272 15.15 6.84 8.45
N ALA A 273 14.21 6.83 7.51
CA ALA A 273 13.57 8.04 6.99
C ALA A 273 12.85 8.83 8.09
N ALA A 274 12.14 8.15 9.00
CA ALA A 274 11.48 8.78 10.15
C ALA A 274 12.45 9.55 11.06
N LYS A 275 13.73 9.17 11.11
CA LYS A 275 14.75 9.85 11.92
C LYS A 275 15.54 10.91 11.15
N LEU A 276 15.81 10.66 9.86
CA LEU A 276 16.78 11.43 9.07
C LEU A 276 16.13 12.44 8.11
N VAL A 277 14.84 12.30 7.82
CA VAL A 277 14.13 13.11 6.83
C VAL A 277 12.97 13.85 7.49
N THR A 278 12.89 15.15 7.21
CA THR A 278 11.79 16.04 7.58
C THR A 278 10.96 16.39 6.34
N LEU A 279 9.76 16.97 6.51
CA LEU A 279 8.92 17.38 5.39
C LEU A 279 9.64 18.36 4.44
N GLU A 280 10.41 19.29 5.01
CA GLU A 280 11.20 20.27 4.23
C GLU A 280 12.35 19.64 3.47
N THR A 281 12.90 18.54 3.98
CA THR A 281 14.03 17.83 3.39
C THR A 281 13.62 16.58 2.63
N ALA A 282 12.32 16.40 2.35
CA ALA A 282 11.78 15.23 1.65
C ALA A 282 12.48 14.99 0.28
N SER A 283 12.96 16.04 -0.38
CA SER A 283 13.74 15.92 -1.63
C SER A 283 15.07 15.16 -1.48
N ARG A 284 15.61 15.02 -0.26
CA ARG A 284 16.83 14.25 0.04
C ARG A 284 16.66 12.74 -0.15
N CYS A 285 15.43 12.24 -0.27
CA CYS A 285 15.19 10.81 -0.53
C CYS A 285 15.41 10.42 -2.00
N MET A 286 15.55 11.39 -2.92
CA MET A 286 15.67 11.11 -4.36
C MET A 286 16.87 10.25 -4.77
N PRO A 287 18.08 10.46 -4.22
CA PRO A 287 19.20 9.56 -4.50
C PRO A 287 18.86 8.11 -4.16
N ALA A 288 18.10 7.86 -3.09
CA ALA A 288 17.69 6.50 -2.75
C ALA A 288 16.80 5.90 -3.83
N GLY A 289 15.86 6.67 -4.40
CA GLY A 289 15.04 6.24 -5.53
C GLY A 289 15.86 5.87 -6.78
N VAL A 290 16.89 6.65 -7.11
CA VAL A 290 17.79 6.32 -8.24
C VAL A 290 18.59 5.04 -7.94
N LEU A 291 19.11 4.93 -6.71
CA LEU A 291 19.87 3.77 -6.27
C LEU A 291 19.04 2.48 -6.30
N ILE A 292 17.73 2.52 -6.05
CA ILE A 292 16.86 1.34 -6.22
C ILE A 292 17.03 0.74 -7.61
N GLY A 293 16.92 1.54 -8.68
CA GLY A 293 17.06 1.05 -10.05
C GLY A 293 18.46 0.51 -10.36
N VAL A 294 19.51 1.15 -9.82
CA VAL A 294 20.90 0.67 -9.95
C VAL A 294 21.08 -0.68 -9.26
N VAL A 295 20.60 -0.81 -8.02
CA VAL A 295 20.73 -2.06 -7.25
C VAL A 295 19.89 -3.18 -7.87
N VAL A 296 18.71 -2.89 -8.43
CA VAL A 296 17.91 -3.86 -9.21
C VAL A 296 18.67 -4.34 -10.45
N THR A 297 19.39 -3.45 -11.13
CA THR A 297 20.24 -3.79 -12.28
C THR A 297 21.38 -4.74 -11.86
N ILE A 298 22.05 -4.45 -10.74
CA ILE A 298 23.11 -5.31 -10.19
C ILE A 298 22.53 -6.66 -9.73
N PHE A 299 21.35 -6.65 -9.12
CA PHE A 299 20.63 -7.85 -8.70
C PHE A 299 20.31 -8.78 -9.87
N ALA A 300 19.85 -8.23 -10.99
CA ALA A 300 19.48 -9.02 -12.17
C ALA A 300 20.64 -9.87 -12.71
N LEU A 301 21.89 -9.44 -12.47
CA LEU A 301 23.13 -10.10 -12.89
C LEU A 301 23.69 -11.10 -11.88
N GLN A 302 23.06 -11.27 -10.71
CA GLN A 302 23.57 -12.20 -9.70
C GLN A 302 23.30 -13.65 -10.10
N HIS A 303 24.20 -14.55 -9.69
CA HIS A 303 24.03 -16.01 -9.86
C HIS A 303 24.06 -16.77 -8.53
N ALA A 304 24.18 -16.05 -7.41
CA ALA A 304 24.33 -16.62 -6.09
C ALA A 304 23.24 -16.12 -5.14
N LEU A 305 22.73 -17.01 -4.30
CA LEU A 305 21.59 -16.75 -3.42
C LEU A 305 21.88 -15.69 -2.34
N LEU A 306 23.05 -15.76 -1.71
CA LEU A 306 23.40 -14.85 -0.60
C LEU A 306 23.52 -13.37 -1.07
N PRO A 307 24.24 -13.04 -2.16
CA PRO A 307 24.23 -11.69 -2.73
C PRO A 307 22.82 -11.21 -3.10
N SER A 308 21.97 -12.09 -3.64
CA SER A 308 20.58 -11.77 -3.96
C SER A 308 19.78 -11.33 -2.73
N TYR A 309 19.88 -12.05 -1.60
CA TYR A 309 19.24 -11.64 -0.34
C TYR A 309 19.73 -10.27 0.13
N LEU A 310 21.04 -10.02 0.12
CA LEU A 310 21.63 -8.77 0.56
C LEU A 310 21.20 -7.58 -0.33
N LEU A 311 21.20 -7.75 -1.65
CA LEU A 311 20.78 -6.70 -2.58
C LEU A 311 19.28 -6.41 -2.46
N LEU A 312 18.44 -7.43 -2.29
CA LEU A 312 17.00 -7.23 -2.08
C LEU A 312 16.70 -6.55 -0.74
N PHE A 313 17.46 -6.87 0.31
CA PHE A 313 17.41 -6.12 1.57
C PHE A 313 17.75 -4.64 1.38
N ILE A 314 18.83 -4.36 0.66
CA ILE A 314 19.26 -2.98 0.35
C ILE A 314 18.20 -2.25 -0.48
N ILE A 315 17.64 -2.90 -1.50
CA ILE A 315 16.50 -2.37 -2.29
C ILE A 315 15.35 -2.01 -1.36
N GLY A 316 15.02 -2.88 -0.41
CA GLY A 316 14.01 -2.62 0.60
C GLY A 316 14.33 -1.37 1.44
N ILE A 317 15.55 -1.25 1.97
CA ILE A 317 15.98 -0.09 2.77
C ILE A 317 15.83 1.20 1.97
N LEU A 318 16.33 1.21 0.73
CA LEU A 318 16.21 2.38 -0.15
C LEU A 318 14.74 2.70 -0.46
N GLY A 319 13.92 1.66 -0.66
CA GLY A 319 12.48 1.78 -0.88
C GLY A 319 11.73 2.43 0.27
N GLY A 320 11.94 1.95 1.49
CA GLY A 320 11.35 2.55 2.70
C GLY A 320 11.83 3.97 2.94
N PHE A 321 13.11 4.23 2.68
CA PHE A 321 13.68 5.57 2.81
C PHE A 321 13.10 6.56 1.77
N PHE A 322 12.72 6.04 0.60
CA PHE A 322 12.15 6.80 -0.50
C PHE A 322 10.64 7.07 -0.35
N VAL A 323 9.84 6.04 -0.07
CA VAL A 323 8.37 6.15 -0.15
C VAL A 323 7.76 6.90 1.05
N VAL A 324 8.30 6.72 2.26
CA VAL A 324 7.70 7.26 3.49
C VAL A 324 7.66 8.79 3.51
N PRO A 325 8.75 9.52 3.21
CA PRO A 325 8.71 10.98 3.16
C PRO A 325 7.79 11.51 2.06
N LEU A 326 7.69 10.82 0.92
CA LEU A 326 6.81 11.21 -0.18
C LEU A 326 5.33 11.10 0.20
N ASN A 327 4.94 10.03 0.89
CA ASN A 327 3.58 9.87 1.42
C ASN A 327 3.23 11.02 2.37
N ALA A 328 4.12 11.33 3.31
CA ALA A 328 3.94 12.43 4.25
C ALA A 328 3.86 13.80 3.54
N LEU A 329 4.69 14.03 2.52
CA LEU A 329 4.68 15.26 1.72
C LEU A 329 3.35 15.47 0.99
N LEU A 330 2.85 14.44 0.29
CA LEU A 330 1.58 14.53 -0.42
C LEU A 330 0.41 14.73 0.54
N GLN A 331 0.44 14.03 1.67
CA GLN A 331 -0.58 14.17 2.71
C GLN A 331 -0.65 15.60 3.25
N GLU A 332 0.49 16.20 3.61
CA GLU A 332 0.53 17.55 4.16
C GLU A 332 0.07 18.59 3.13
N ARG A 333 0.61 18.53 1.90
CA ARG A 333 0.20 19.46 0.83
C ARG A 333 -1.25 19.25 0.39
N GLY A 334 -1.72 18.00 0.40
CA GLY A 334 -3.09 17.62 0.11
C GLY A 334 -4.08 18.20 1.12
N LYS A 335 -3.75 18.15 2.41
CA LYS A 335 -4.55 18.73 3.49
C LYS A 335 -4.89 20.21 3.25
N HIS A 336 -3.91 20.99 2.79
CA HIS A 336 -4.08 22.43 2.53
C HIS A 336 -4.76 22.77 1.20
N THR A 337 -4.89 21.81 0.27
CA THR A 337 -5.41 22.06 -1.09
C THR A 337 -6.75 21.37 -1.32
N VAL A 338 -6.75 20.05 -1.43
CA VAL A 338 -7.90 19.24 -1.88
C VAL A 338 -8.55 18.40 -0.78
N GLY A 339 -7.93 18.37 0.40
CA GLY A 339 -8.27 17.46 1.49
C GLY A 339 -7.28 16.28 1.53
N ALA A 340 -6.90 15.85 2.73
CA ALA A 340 -5.92 14.77 2.86
C ALA A 340 -6.48 13.45 2.30
N GLY A 341 -7.76 13.14 2.57
CA GLY A 341 -8.42 11.96 2.04
C GLY A 341 -8.46 11.96 0.51
N ASN A 342 -8.86 13.08 -0.10
CA ASN A 342 -8.82 13.22 -1.56
C ASN A 342 -7.41 13.06 -2.14
N ALA A 343 -6.39 13.64 -1.51
CA ALA A 343 -5.02 13.51 -2.00
C ALA A 343 -4.52 12.06 -1.98
N ILE A 344 -4.83 11.32 -0.92
CA ILE A 344 -4.49 9.89 -0.81
C ILE A 344 -5.32 9.05 -1.78
N ALA A 345 -6.57 9.41 -2.06
CA ALA A 345 -7.37 8.71 -3.06
C ALA A 345 -6.78 8.87 -4.48
N VAL A 346 -6.31 10.07 -4.82
CA VAL A 346 -5.58 10.32 -6.09
C VAL A 346 -4.26 9.55 -6.11
N GLN A 347 -3.55 9.48 -4.98
CA GLN A 347 -2.34 8.67 -4.85
C GLN A 347 -2.61 7.19 -5.12
N ASN A 348 -3.61 6.61 -4.44
CA ASN A 348 -3.99 5.22 -4.63
C ASN A 348 -4.35 4.93 -6.10
N LEU A 349 -5.06 5.85 -6.78
CA LEU A 349 -5.36 5.70 -8.21
C LEU A 349 -4.07 5.65 -9.05
N GLY A 350 -3.12 6.55 -8.80
CA GLY A 350 -1.82 6.57 -9.48
C GLY A 350 -1.02 5.30 -9.22
N GLU A 351 -0.92 4.87 -7.97
CA GLU A 351 -0.16 3.68 -7.55
C GLU A 351 -0.76 2.41 -8.14
N ASN A 352 -2.08 2.20 -8.02
CA ASN A 352 -2.74 1.02 -8.58
C ASN A 352 -2.72 1.03 -10.11
N GLY A 353 -2.88 2.20 -10.74
CA GLY A 353 -2.72 2.35 -12.18
C GLY A 353 -1.31 2.00 -12.66
N ALA A 354 -0.27 2.47 -11.97
CA ALA A 354 1.12 2.16 -12.28
C ALA A 354 1.45 0.68 -12.06
N MET A 355 0.94 0.07 -10.98
CA MET A 355 1.08 -1.36 -10.73
C MET A 355 0.51 -2.19 -11.89
N LEU A 356 -0.70 -1.88 -12.36
CA LEU A 356 -1.31 -2.58 -13.50
C LEU A 356 -0.54 -2.34 -14.80
N LEU A 357 -0.14 -1.09 -15.07
CA LEU A 357 0.60 -0.75 -16.28
C LEU A 357 1.95 -1.46 -16.35
N MET A 358 2.75 -1.40 -15.27
CA MET A 358 4.07 -2.02 -15.23
C MET A 358 3.98 -3.55 -15.26
N LEU A 359 3.01 -4.15 -14.56
CA LEU A 359 2.76 -5.58 -14.65
C LEU A 359 2.31 -6.00 -16.06
N GLY A 360 1.50 -5.18 -16.73
CA GLY A 360 1.11 -5.38 -18.12
C GLY A 360 2.31 -5.34 -19.08
N LEU A 361 3.20 -4.36 -18.91
CA LEU A 361 4.45 -4.25 -19.67
C LEU A 361 5.37 -5.45 -19.42
N PHE A 362 5.54 -5.86 -18.16
CA PHE A 362 6.29 -7.07 -17.79
C PHE A 362 5.72 -8.31 -18.47
N SER A 363 4.40 -8.51 -18.41
CA SER A 363 3.72 -9.65 -19.03
C SER A 363 3.91 -9.65 -20.56
N LEU A 364 3.88 -8.48 -21.19
CA LEU A 364 4.15 -8.33 -22.62
C LEU A 364 5.61 -8.67 -22.95
N SER A 365 6.58 -8.19 -22.17
CA SER A 365 8.01 -8.51 -22.35
C SER A 365 8.27 -10.02 -22.28
N VAL A 366 7.65 -10.70 -21.30
CA VAL A 366 7.72 -12.16 -21.18
C VAL A 366 7.07 -12.85 -22.39
N LYS A 367 5.91 -12.37 -22.85
CA LYS A 367 5.21 -12.94 -24.02
C LYS A 367 6.00 -12.80 -25.32
N VAL A 368 6.75 -11.71 -25.49
CA VAL A 368 7.63 -11.49 -26.64
C VAL A 368 8.94 -12.30 -26.55
N GLY A 369 9.18 -12.99 -25.43
CA GLY A 369 10.34 -13.87 -25.25
C GLY A 369 11.61 -13.15 -24.80
N ILE A 370 11.49 -11.95 -24.21
CA ILE A 370 12.65 -11.25 -23.66
C ILE A 370 13.20 -12.06 -22.47
N PRO A 371 14.51 -12.37 -22.42
CA PRO A 371 15.11 -13.09 -21.30
C PRO A 371 14.85 -12.41 -19.96
N VAL A 372 14.59 -13.19 -18.91
CA VAL A 372 14.23 -12.67 -17.57
C VAL A 372 15.28 -11.72 -17.00
N VAL A 373 16.57 -12.02 -17.20
CA VAL A 373 17.68 -11.12 -16.83
C VAL A 373 17.62 -9.80 -17.60
N GLY A 374 17.31 -9.85 -18.90
CA GLY A 374 17.13 -8.66 -19.74
C GLY A 374 15.95 -7.80 -19.30
N VAL A 375 14.85 -8.43 -18.88
CA VAL A 375 13.70 -7.72 -18.28
C VAL A 375 14.13 -7.03 -16.98
N GLY A 376 14.86 -7.72 -16.10
CA GLY A 376 15.37 -7.15 -14.85
C GLY A 376 16.31 -5.95 -15.06
N LEU A 377 17.25 -6.06 -16.01
CA LEU A 377 18.17 -4.99 -16.40
C LEU A 377 17.43 -3.78 -16.97
N GLY A 378 16.58 -4.00 -17.97
CA GLY A 378 15.81 -2.94 -18.60
C GLY A 378 14.90 -2.23 -17.59
N PHE A 379 14.25 -3.00 -16.73
CA PHE A 379 13.43 -2.47 -15.65
C PHE A 379 14.23 -1.59 -14.68
N GLY A 380 15.37 -2.07 -14.17
CA GLY A 380 16.21 -1.31 -13.24
C GLY A 380 16.74 0.00 -13.84
N VAL A 381 17.22 -0.05 -15.09
CA VAL A 381 17.72 1.13 -15.81
C VAL A 381 16.61 2.14 -16.08
N LEU A 382 15.47 1.69 -16.63
CA LEU A 382 14.34 2.58 -16.92
C LEU A 382 13.78 3.22 -15.64
N PHE A 383 13.71 2.47 -14.55
CA PHE A 383 13.31 2.99 -13.25
C PHE A 383 14.27 4.08 -12.76
N ALA A 384 15.58 3.83 -12.77
CA ALA A 384 16.58 4.82 -12.37
C ALA A 384 16.50 6.09 -13.23
N LEU A 385 16.38 5.94 -14.56
CA LEU A 385 16.22 7.07 -15.48
C LEU A 385 14.94 7.85 -15.24
N ALA A 386 13.81 7.18 -14.97
CA ALA A 386 12.54 7.83 -14.65
C ALA A 386 12.65 8.67 -13.37
N ILE A 387 13.29 8.15 -12.32
CA ILE A 387 13.52 8.88 -11.08
C ILE A 387 14.50 10.04 -11.29
N VAL A 388 15.56 9.87 -12.08
CA VAL A 388 16.47 10.97 -12.45
C VAL A 388 15.74 12.06 -13.22
N ALA A 389 14.92 11.71 -14.21
CA ALA A 389 14.12 12.65 -14.98
C ALA A 389 13.16 13.43 -14.07
N LEU A 390 12.49 12.73 -13.14
CA LEU A 390 11.64 13.33 -12.13
C LEU A 390 12.42 14.28 -11.21
N TRP A 391 13.64 13.90 -10.81
CA TRP A 391 14.50 14.72 -9.97
C TRP A 391 14.95 16.00 -10.66
N LEU A 392 15.38 15.90 -11.91
CA LEU A 392 15.82 17.04 -12.72
C LEU A 392 14.66 17.98 -13.03
N TRP A 393 13.47 17.43 -13.33
CA TRP A 393 12.26 18.22 -13.50
C TRP A 393 11.86 18.93 -12.21
N GLY A 394 12.05 18.27 -11.06
CA GLY A 394 11.90 18.81 -9.72
C GLY A 394 12.94 19.87 -9.32
N ARG A 395 14.02 20.07 -10.09
CA ARG A 395 15.05 21.10 -9.86
C ARG A 395 15.03 22.28 -10.83
N ARG A 396 14.44 22.12 -12.03
CA ARG A 396 14.30 23.23 -12.99
C ARG A 396 13.08 24.09 -12.65
N ARG A 397 13.31 25.37 -12.32
CA ARG A 397 12.42 26.33 -11.61
C ARG A 397 12.38 26.10 -10.10
#